data_AF-A0A7W0W1J0-F1
#
_entry.id   AF-A0A7W0W1J0-F1
#
_cell.length_a   1.000
_cell.length_b   1.000
_cell.length_c   1.000
_cell.angle_alpha   90.00
_cell.angle_beta   90.00
_cell.angle_gamma   90.00
#
_symmetry.space_group_name_H-M   'P 1'
#
loop_
_entity.id
_entity.type
_entity.pdbx_description
1 polymer ?
#
loop_
_entity_poly.entity_id
_entity_poly.type
_entity_poly.pdbx_seq_one_letter_code
_entity_poly.pdbx_strand_id
1 'polypeptide(L)'
;MATAFPYYPEWRIYPGYEGSLWREERLGDIKVLRAWHHATEAPRAFSRIAHELSLCLLSIPNIVRALRGASTAYIVSPDLALAWVASAIAGVMRKRRVLFVQDVMPDAAIELGMLR
;
A
#
# COMPACT_ATOMS: atom_id res chain seq x y z
N MET A 1 4.62 -6.50 9.16
CA MET A 1 3.72 -5.55 8.48
C MET A 1 4.40 -5.05 7.21
N ALA A 2 3.68 -4.94 6.08
CA ALA A 2 4.19 -4.32 4.85
C ALA A 2 3.37 -3.07 4.55
N THR A 3 4.01 -1.94 4.24
CA THR A 3 3.34 -0.66 4.03
C THR A 3 4.19 0.28 3.15
N ALA A 4 3.67 1.46 2.83
CA ALA A 4 4.38 2.49 2.09
C ALA A 4 5.34 3.30 3.00
N PHE A 5 6.22 4.10 2.40
CA PHE A 5 6.81 5.24 3.12
C PHE A 5 5.71 6.22 3.58
N PRO A 6 5.89 6.89 4.73
CA PRO A 6 4.92 7.89 5.19
C PRO A 6 4.94 9.09 4.23
N TYR A 7 3.75 9.53 3.82
CA TYR A 7 3.59 10.63 2.86
C TYR A 7 2.43 11.60 3.18
N TYR A 8 1.50 11.22 4.05
CA TYR A 8 0.31 12.02 4.39
C TYR A 8 0.54 12.74 5.73
N PRO A 9 0.10 14.01 5.91
CA PRO A 9 -0.82 14.78 5.06
C PRO A 9 -0.19 15.58 3.91
N GLU A 10 1.13 15.73 3.87
CA GLU A 10 1.81 16.65 2.95
C GLU A 10 1.88 16.16 1.49
N TRP A 11 1.41 14.94 1.20
CA TRP A 11 1.52 14.28 -0.09
C TRP A 11 2.96 14.16 -0.62
N ARG A 12 3.91 14.07 0.31
CA ARG A 12 5.35 14.00 0.05
C ARG A 12 6.00 13.01 1.00
N ILE A 13 6.89 12.17 0.47
CA ILE A 13 7.66 11.22 1.27
C ILE A 13 8.46 11.98 2.34
N TYR A 14 8.33 11.55 3.59
CA TYR A 14 8.98 12.23 4.71
C TYR A 14 10.51 12.25 4.58
N PRO A 15 11.17 13.31 5.09
CA PRO A 15 12.62 13.36 5.18
C PRO A 15 13.19 12.13 5.90
N GLY A 16 14.32 11.63 5.40
CA GLY A 16 14.99 10.44 5.94
C GLY A 16 14.60 9.12 5.26
N TYR A 17 13.62 9.11 4.36
CA TYR A 17 13.29 7.98 3.48
C TYR A 17 13.86 8.13 2.07
N GLU A 18 14.56 9.23 1.83
CA GLU A 18 15.14 9.60 0.54
C GLU A 18 16.23 8.61 0.10
N GLY A 19 16.34 8.36 -1.21
CA GLY A 19 17.39 7.52 -1.78
C GLY A 19 17.26 6.01 -1.55
N SER A 20 16.22 5.53 -0.88
CA SER A 20 15.94 4.10 -0.73
C SER A 20 14.63 3.70 -1.38
N LEU A 21 14.58 2.50 -1.97
CA LEU A 21 13.34 1.89 -2.45
C LEU A 21 12.62 1.06 -1.38
N TRP A 22 13.36 0.60 -0.37
CA TRP A 22 12.81 -0.22 0.71
C TRP A 22 13.45 0.14 2.05
N ARG A 23 12.67 0.10 3.11
CA ARG A 23 13.20 0.29 4.47
C ARG A 23 12.60 -0.73 5.42
N GLU A 24 13.42 -1.22 6.33
CA GLU A 24 12.96 -2.03 7.44
C GLU A 24 13.07 -1.23 8.72
N GLU A 25 11.98 -1.21 9.48
CA GLU A 25 11.87 -0.51 10.75
C GLU A 25 11.24 -1.42 11.79
N ARG A 26 11.45 -1.06 13.06
CA ARG A 26 10.83 -1.73 14.20
C ARG A 26 10.08 -0.69 15.02
N LEU A 27 8.75 -0.83 15.08
CA LEU A 27 7.87 -0.03 15.92
C LEU A 27 7.45 -0.90 17.11
N GLY A 28 8.12 -0.73 18.25
CA GLY A 28 7.99 -1.65 19.39
C GLY A 28 8.37 -3.08 19.00
N ASP A 29 7.43 -4.01 19.09
CA ASP A 29 7.63 -5.41 18.65
C ASP A 29 7.17 -5.69 17.22
N ILE A 30 6.71 -4.67 16.50
CA ILE A 30 6.22 -4.81 15.14
C ILE A 30 7.35 -4.51 14.15
N LYS A 31 7.71 -5.52 13.36
CA LYS A 31 8.56 -5.35 12.18
C LYS A 31 7.77 -4.74 11.01
N VAL A 32 8.19 -3.56 10.57
CA VAL A 32 7.57 -2.79 9.49
C VAL A 32 8.49 -2.80 8.27
N LEU A 33 7.95 -3.27 7.15
CA LEU A 33 8.63 -3.32 5.87
C LEU A 33 8.01 -2.27 4.97
N ARG A 34 8.74 -1.19 4.73
CA ARG A 34 8.26 -0.07 3.94
C ARG A 34 8.77 -0.11 2.51
N ALA A 35 7.93 0.27 1.57
CA ALA A 35 8.25 0.41 0.17
C ALA A 35 8.09 1.87 -0.28
N TRP A 36 8.99 2.30 -1.16
CA TRP A 36 8.83 3.55 -1.89
C TRP A 36 7.59 3.49 -2.78
N HIS A 37 7.02 4.65 -3.03
CA HIS A 37 5.92 4.86 -3.96
C HIS A 37 6.00 6.30 -4.46
N HIS A 38 5.37 6.59 -5.59
CA HIS A 38 5.35 7.93 -6.15
C HIS A 38 4.38 8.82 -5.37
N ALA A 39 4.88 9.78 -4.60
CA ALA A 39 4.07 10.81 -3.94
C ALA A 39 4.32 12.18 -4.58
N THR A 40 3.26 12.94 -4.81
CA THR A 40 3.33 14.31 -5.36
C THR A 40 2.32 15.22 -4.69
N GLU A 41 2.74 16.44 -4.38
CA GLU A 41 1.94 17.48 -3.73
C GLU A 41 0.77 17.96 -4.62
N ALA A 42 0.86 17.74 -5.94
CA ALA A 42 -0.18 18.11 -6.92
C ALA A 42 -0.68 16.89 -7.70
N PRO A 43 -1.57 16.06 -7.10
CA PRO A 43 -2.01 14.81 -7.72
C PRO A 43 -2.92 15.05 -8.93
N ARG A 44 -2.41 14.73 -10.13
CA ARG A 44 -3.16 14.59 -11.39
C ARG A 44 -3.54 13.13 -11.62
N ALA A 45 -4.43 12.86 -12.58
CA ALA A 45 -4.85 11.49 -12.92
C ALA A 45 -3.65 10.55 -13.18
N PHE A 46 -2.69 11.00 -14.01
CA PHE A 46 -1.51 10.19 -14.31
C PHE A 46 -0.60 9.97 -13.10
N SER A 47 -0.40 10.97 -12.23
CA SER A 47 0.42 10.78 -11.04
C SER A 47 -0.25 9.89 -10.00
N ARG A 48 -1.59 9.83 -9.95
CA ARG A 48 -2.33 8.87 -9.13
C ARG A 48 -2.11 7.44 -9.63
N ILE A 49 -2.17 7.22 -10.93
CA ILE A 49 -1.83 5.93 -11.53
C ILE A 49 -0.37 5.56 -11.22
N ALA A 50 0.57 6.51 -11.35
CA ALA A 50 1.97 6.27 -11.00
C ALA A 50 2.15 5.94 -9.51
N HIS A 51 1.40 6.60 -8.62
CA HIS A 51 1.36 6.30 -7.18
C HIS A 51 0.94 4.85 -6.93
N GLU A 52 -0.23 4.44 -7.43
CA GLU A 52 -0.74 3.08 -7.25
C GLU A 52 0.17 2.02 -7.86
N LEU A 53 0.65 2.23 -9.09
CA LEU A 53 1.50 1.27 -9.78
C LEU A 53 2.84 1.09 -9.06
N SER A 54 3.50 2.19 -8.69
CA SER A 54 4.78 2.13 -7.97
C SER A 54 4.62 1.46 -6.60
N LEU A 55 3.55 1.79 -5.87
CA LEU A 55 3.23 1.17 -4.59
C LEU A 55 2.98 -0.33 -4.75
N CYS A 56 2.15 -0.74 -5.71
CA CYS A 56 1.87 -2.14 -6.00
C CYS A 56 3.16 -2.91 -6.30
N LEU A 57 3.96 -2.44 -7.25
CA LEU A 57 5.15 -3.14 -7.72
C LEU A 57 6.22 -3.26 -6.63
N LEU A 58 6.51 -2.16 -5.93
CA LEU A 58 7.58 -2.14 -4.92
C LEU A 58 7.17 -2.80 -3.60
N SER A 59 5.87 -2.95 -3.35
CA SER A 59 5.37 -3.67 -2.17
C SER A 59 5.44 -5.19 -2.31
N ILE A 60 5.49 -5.76 -3.53
CA ILE A 60 5.48 -7.22 -3.75
C ILE A 60 6.55 -7.94 -2.90
N PRO A 61 7.85 -7.56 -2.92
CA PRO A 61 8.87 -8.24 -2.13
C PRO A 61 8.60 -8.15 -0.62
N ASN A 62 8.09 -7.01 -0.15
CA ASN A 62 7.75 -6.80 1.26
C ASN A 62 6.55 -7.62 1.69
N ILE A 63 5.52 -7.75 0.84
CA ILE A 63 4.35 -8.60 1.07
C ILE A 63 4.79 -10.06 1.18
N VAL A 64 5.57 -10.56 0.21
CA VAL A 64 6.08 -11.94 0.24
C VAL A 64 6.90 -12.19 1.51
N ARG A 65 7.81 -11.27 1.86
CA ARG A 65 8.64 -11.37 3.07
C ARG A 65 7.80 -11.37 4.35
N ALA A 66 6.78 -10.52 4.43
CA ALA A 66 5.86 -10.48 5.56
C ALA A 66 5.04 -11.77 5.70
N LEU A 67 4.59 -12.35 4.58
CA LEU A 67 3.75 -13.54 4.57
C LEU A 67 4.52 -14.84 4.81
N ARG A 68 5.82 -14.89 4.56
CA ARG A 68 6.64 -16.09 4.84
C ARG A 68 6.57 -16.52 6.30
N GLY A 69 6.56 -15.56 7.23
CA GLY A 69 6.45 -15.82 8.67
C GLY A 69 5.02 -15.80 9.23
N ALA A 70 4.01 -15.53 8.40
CA ALA A 70 2.62 -15.38 8.85
C ALA A 70 1.75 -16.56 8.42
N SER A 71 0.74 -16.88 9.22
CA SER A 71 -0.33 -17.84 8.88
C SER A 71 -1.52 -17.16 8.18
N THR A 72 -1.76 -15.89 8.53
CA THR A 72 -2.91 -15.10 8.08
C THR A 72 -2.44 -13.74 7.57
N ALA A 73 -2.95 -13.33 6.41
CA ALA A 73 -2.78 -12.03 5.80
C ALA A 73 -3.96 -11.13 6.20
N TYR A 74 -3.67 -10.09 6.99
CA TYR A 74 -4.60 -8.98 7.21
C TYR A 74 -4.28 -7.90 6.19
N ILE A 75 -5.22 -7.66 5.28
CA ILE A 75 -5.08 -6.74 4.16
C ILE A 75 -6.04 -5.59 4.43
N VAL A 76 -5.49 -4.42 4.71
CA VAL A 76 -6.27 -3.20 4.94
C VAL A 76 -6.19 -2.37 3.67
N SER A 77 -7.34 -2.10 3.07
CA SER A 77 -7.46 -1.43 1.77
C SER A 77 -7.98 0.00 1.94
N PRO A 78 -7.09 1.00 1.90
CA PRO A 78 -7.42 2.26 1.25
C PRO A 78 -7.32 2.11 -0.29
N ASP A 79 -6.24 1.49 -0.80
CA ASP A 79 -6.02 1.28 -2.24
C ASP A 79 -6.46 -0.10 -2.73
N LEU A 80 -7.49 -0.14 -3.59
CA LEU A 80 -8.05 -1.37 -4.12
C LEU A 80 -7.00 -2.20 -4.89
N ALA A 81 -6.14 -1.55 -5.68
CA ALA A 81 -5.11 -2.22 -6.47
C ALA A 81 -4.11 -2.99 -5.59
N LEU A 82 -3.63 -2.37 -4.50
CA LEU A 82 -2.69 -3.01 -3.58
C LEU A 82 -3.36 -4.18 -2.83
N ALA A 83 -4.62 -4.02 -2.45
CA ALA A 83 -5.39 -5.07 -1.80
C ALA A 83 -5.57 -6.31 -2.69
N TRP A 84 -5.79 -6.10 -4.00
CA TRP A 84 -5.82 -7.17 -5.00
C TRP A 84 -4.47 -7.88 -5.10
N VAL A 85 -3.38 -7.13 -5.23
CA VAL A 85 -2.01 -7.70 -5.31
C VAL A 85 -1.69 -8.51 -4.05
N ALA A 86 -1.96 -7.97 -2.86
CA ALA A 86 -1.73 -8.67 -1.60
C ALA A 86 -2.58 -9.95 -1.48
N SER A 87 -3.84 -9.89 -1.91
CA SER A 87 -4.76 -11.04 -1.89
C SER A 87 -4.34 -12.16 -2.85
N ALA A 88 -3.82 -11.79 -4.03
CA ALA A 88 -3.27 -12.71 -5.01
C ALA A 88 -2.02 -13.41 -4.46
N ILE A 89 -1.06 -12.65 -3.92
CA ILE A 89 0.16 -13.20 -3.32
C ILE A 89 -0.19 -14.14 -2.16
N ALA A 90 -1.09 -13.73 -1.27
CA ALA A 90 -1.54 -14.58 -0.16
C ALA A 90 -2.22 -15.87 -0.65
N GLY A 91 -2.99 -15.80 -1.75
CA GLY A 91 -3.58 -16.97 -2.40
C GLY A 91 -2.52 -17.95 -2.94
N VAL A 92 -1.53 -17.44 -3.67
CA VAL A 92 -0.40 -18.23 -4.19
C VAL A 92 0.40 -18.87 -3.05
N MET A 93 0.59 -18.15 -1.95
CA MET A 93 1.29 -18.62 -0.75
C MET A 93 0.40 -19.47 0.18
N ARG A 94 -0.85 -19.76 -0.21
CA ARG A 94 -1.84 -20.53 0.56
C ARG A 94 -2.04 -20.02 2.00
N LYS A 95 -2.04 -18.71 2.18
CA LYS A 95 -2.27 -18.05 3.48
C LYS A 95 -3.76 -17.76 3.66
N ARG A 96 -4.25 -17.79 4.91
CA ARG A 96 -5.60 -17.28 5.21
C ARG A 96 -5.63 -15.79 4.93
N ARG A 97 -6.76 -15.26 4.44
CA ARG A 97 -6.88 -13.86 4.02
C ARG A 97 -8.06 -13.22 4.72
N VAL A 98 -7.83 -12.06 5.34
CA VAL A 98 -8.85 -11.19 5.88
C VAL A 98 -8.67 -9.85 5.18
N LEU A 99 -9.62 -9.50 4.33
CA LEU A 99 -9.64 -8.23 3.63
C LEU A 99 -10.56 -7.27 4.39
N PHE A 100 -10.00 -6.16 4.84
CA PHE A 100 -10.72 -5.06 5.46
C PHE A 100 -10.73 -3.87 4.50
N VAL A 101 -11.89 -3.59 3.92
CA VAL A 101 -12.12 -2.46 3.02
C VAL A 101 -12.53 -1.28 3.89
N GLN A 102 -11.70 -0.23 3.92
CA GLN A 102 -11.98 0.97 4.74
C GLN A 102 -12.94 1.91 4.04
N ASP A 103 -12.68 2.24 2.77
CA ASP A 103 -13.49 3.18 2.00
C ASP A 103 -13.64 2.69 0.56
N VAL A 104 -14.88 2.67 0.06
CA VAL A 104 -15.15 2.42 -1.36
C VAL A 104 -15.06 3.76 -2.08
N MET A 105 -13.84 4.15 -2.51
CA MET A 105 -13.60 5.41 -3.24
C MET A 105 -14.51 5.65 -4.45
N PRO A 106 -14.92 4.63 -5.25
CA PRO A 106 -15.87 4.84 -6.34
C PRO A 106 -17.21 5.40 -5.87
N ASP A 107 -17.76 4.85 -4.78
CA ASP A 107 -19.06 5.25 -4.26
C ASP A 107 -18.98 6.68 -3.71
N ALA A 108 -17.90 7.02 -3.01
CA ALA A 108 -17.65 8.38 -2.55
C ALA A 108 -17.48 9.37 -3.73
N ALA A 109 -16.80 8.98 -4.81
CA ALA A 109 -16.61 9.82 -5.98
C ALA A 109 -17.90 10.01 -6.81
N ILE A 110 -18.80 9.01 -6.82
CA ILE A 110 -20.13 9.11 -7.42
C ILE A 110 -21.03 10.01 -6.55
N GLU A 111 -21.06 9.81 -5.23
CA GLU A 111 -21.84 10.64 -4.29
C GLU A 111 -21.38 12.11 -4.27
N LEU A 112 -20.08 12.36 -4.45
CA LEU A 112 -19.51 13.71 -4.52
C LEU A 112 -19.57 14.34 -5.93
N GLY A 113 -20.13 13.64 -6.92
CA GLY A 113 -20.29 14.14 -8.30
C GLY A 113 -18.99 14.29 -9.09
N MET A 114 -17.92 13.62 -8.65
CA MET A 114 -16.60 13.63 -9.30
C MET A 114 -16.50 12.63 -10.46
N LEU A 115 -17.42 11.68 -10.53
CA LEU A 115 -17.63 10.76 -11.65
C LEU A 115 -19.08 10.90 -12.15
N ARG A 116 -19.28 10.93 -13.47
CA ARG A 116 -20.58 10.83 -14.14
C ARG A 116 -20.64 9.52 -14.90
#